data_AF-A0A5R8L4X3-F1
#
_entry.id   AF-A0A5R8L4X3-F1
#
_cell.length_a   1.000
_cell.length_b   1.000
_cell.length_c   1.000
_cell.angle_alpha   90.00
_cell.angle_beta   90.00
_cell.angle_gamma   90.00
#
_symmetry.space_group_name_H-M   'P 1'
#
loop_
_entity.id
_entity.type
_entity.pdbx_description
1 polymer ?
#
loop_
_entity_poly.entity_id
_entity_poly.type
_entity_poly.pdbx_seq_one_letter_code
_entity_poly.pdbx_strand_id
1 'polypeptide(L)'
;MPRLTNKTYLCNRSALGKFWRRSEHGWSKLSLEDQCTLHEYFEPTMDLTDDQAIAYRQAVTAEWPNLPQRAGKAYAQFTRVIAQLEAEPPRLKTSPKSKHRRTPYIVRVEALARPDVDFDKLARALLAFAKEKVDRERRNS
;
A
#
# COMPACT_ATOMS: atom_id res chain seq x y z
N MET A 1 8.15 -7.10 23.78
CA MET A 1 6.84 -6.58 23.31
C MET A 1 5.74 -7.44 23.88
N PRO A 2 4.62 -6.88 24.34
CA PRO A 2 3.47 -7.68 24.77
C PRO A 2 3.06 -8.63 23.63
N ARG A 3 2.71 -9.87 23.97
CA ARG A 3 2.29 -10.88 22.98
C ARG A 3 1.09 -10.35 22.22
N LEU A 4 1.16 -10.33 20.89
CA LEU A 4 0.05 -9.88 20.04
C LEU A 4 -1.12 -10.85 20.24
N THR A 5 -2.16 -10.41 20.95
CA THR A 5 -3.39 -11.18 21.15
C THR A 5 -4.19 -11.23 19.84
N ASN A 6 -5.07 -12.23 19.69
CA ASN A 6 -5.96 -12.29 18.51
C ASN A 6 -6.77 -11.01 18.35
N LYS A 7 -7.24 -10.43 19.47
CA LYS A 7 -7.96 -9.15 19.49
C LYS A 7 -7.10 -8.00 18.94
N THR A 8 -5.85 -7.88 19.37
CA THR A 8 -4.93 -6.85 18.88
C THR A 8 -4.60 -7.04 17.40
N TYR A 9 -4.42 -8.29 16.97
CA TYR A 9 -4.17 -8.62 15.57
C TYR A 9 -5.33 -8.17 14.67
N LEU A 10 -6.57 -8.55 15.00
CA LEU A 10 -7.75 -8.18 14.24
C LEU A 10 -7.97 -6.66 14.21
N CYS A 11 -7.74 -5.98 15.34
CA CYS A 11 -7.80 -4.53 15.42
C CYS A 11 -6.80 -3.86 14.47
N ASN A 12 -5.54 -4.32 14.50
CA ASN A 12 -4.49 -3.80 13.62
C ASN A 12 -4.81 -4.07 12.14
N ARG A 13 -5.25 -5.29 11.81
CA ARG A 13 -5.67 -5.67 10.45
C ARG A 13 -6.80 -4.78 9.93
N SER A 14 -7.85 -4.57 10.74
CA SER A 14 -8.97 -3.70 10.39
C SER A 14 -8.53 -2.26 10.17
N ALA A 15 -7.62 -1.75 11.01
CA ALA A 15 -7.07 -0.40 10.85
C ALA A 15 -6.30 -0.28 9.53
N LEU A 16 -5.40 -1.22 9.23
CA LEU A 16 -4.65 -1.26 7.98
C LEU A 16 -5.57 -1.26 6.75
N GLY A 17 -6.59 -2.13 6.74
CA GLY A 17 -7.56 -2.20 5.63
C GLY A 17 -8.37 -0.90 5.48
N LYS A 18 -8.75 -0.25 6.58
CA LYS A 18 -9.43 1.06 6.53
C LYS A 18 -8.53 2.14 5.92
N PHE A 19 -7.27 2.22 6.33
CA PHE A 19 -6.34 3.19 5.76
C PHE A 19 -6.03 2.90 4.30
N TRP A 20 -5.87 1.63 3.92
CA TRP A 20 -5.67 1.22 2.53
C TRP A 20 -6.81 1.72 1.64
N ARG A 21 -8.07 1.50 2.06
CA ARG A 21 -9.25 1.94 1.30
C ARG A 21 -9.47 3.45 1.28
N ARG A 22 -9.10 4.16 2.36
CA ARG A 22 -9.36 5.61 2.50
C ARG A 22 -8.27 6.47 1.85
N SER A 23 -7.01 6.06 1.96
CA SER A 23 -5.87 6.85 1.47
C SER A 23 -4.61 5.99 1.34
N GLU A 24 -4.22 5.74 0.09
CA GLU A 24 -2.95 5.07 -0.24
C GLU A 24 -1.72 5.88 0.23
N HIS A 25 -1.89 7.17 0.57
CA HIS A 25 -0.78 8.05 0.94
C HIS A 25 -0.09 7.66 2.24
N GLY A 26 -0.80 7.06 3.20
CA GLY A 26 -0.16 6.55 4.43
C GLY A 26 0.76 5.36 4.14
N TRP A 27 0.39 4.55 3.16
CA TRP A 27 1.14 3.37 2.74
C TRP A 27 2.35 3.72 1.89
N SER A 28 2.23 4.69 0.98
CA SER A 28 3.32 5.11 0.08
C SER A 28 4.53 5.72 0.80
N LYS A 29 4.37 6.11 2.07
CA LYS A 29 5.44 6.65 2.93
C LYS A 29 6.25 5.57 3.64
N LEU A 30 5.78 4.33 3.63
CA LEU A 30 6.54 3.20 4.15
C LEU A 30 7.58 2.73 3.14
N SER A 31 8.64 2.09 3.63
CA SER A 31 9.56 1.36 2.73
C SER A 31 8.80 0.24 2.01
N LEU A 32 9.23 -0.13 0.80
CA LEU A 32 8.60 -1.21 0.05
C LEU A 32 8.61 -2.53 0.85
N GLU A 33 9.69 -2.79 1.57
CA GLU A 33 9.82 -3.96 2.44
C GLU A 33 8.77 -3.96 3.57
N ASP A 34 8.56 -2.82 4.24
CA ASP A 34 7.55 -2.70 5.29
C ASP A 34 6.13 -2.87 4.73
N GLN A 35 5.86 -2.32 3.54
CA GLN A 35 4.58 -2.50 2.86
C GLN A 35 4.33 -3.99 2.57
N CYS A 36 5.28 -4.66 1.92
CA CYS A 36 5.18 -6.09 1.64
C CYS A 36 5.01 -6.91 2.93
N THR A 37 5.79 -6.62 3.96
CA THR A 37 5.71 -7.31 5.26
C THR A 37 4.33 -7.16 5.91
N LEU A 38 3.71 -5.97 5.81
CA LEU A 38 2.37 -5.74 6.32
C LEU A 38 1.30 -6.47 5.51
N HIS A 39 1.43 -6.48 4.18
CA HIS A 39 0.54 -7.24 3.31
C HIS A 39 0.63 -8.74 3.60
N GLU A 40 1.84 -9.29 3.64
CA GLU A 40 2.09 -10.72 3.85
C GLU A 40 1.58 -11.20 5.21
N TYR A 41 1.71 -10.42 6.28
CA TYR A 41 1.29 -10.87 7.62
C TYR A 41 -0.17 -10.54 7.99
N PHE A 42 -0.67 -9.37 7.60
CA PHE A 42 -2.02 -8.93 7.97
C PHE A 42 -3.06 -9.16 6.87
N GLU A 43 -2.64 -9.35 5.63
CA GLU A 43 -3.50 -9.50 4.45
C GLU A 43 -4.67 -8.49 4.45
N PRO A 44 -4.38 -7.17 4.52
CA PRO A 44 -5.39 -6.15 4.81
C PRO A 44 -6.33 -5.84 3.64
N THR A 45 -6.04 -6.37 2.44
CA THR A 45 -6.81 -6.15 1.22
C THR A 45 -7.90 -7.20 1.02
N MET A 46 -7.71 -8.43 1.50
CA MET A 46 -8.73 -9.47 1.43
C MET A 46 -9.85 -9.28 2.45
N ASP A 47 -11.08 -9.59 2.08
CA ASP A 47 -12.23 -9.61 2.99
C ASP A 47 -12.35 -10.95 3.70
N LEU A 48 -11.41 -11.22 4.62
CA LEU A 48 -11.44 -12.39 5.51
C LEU A 48 -12.34 -12.13 6.73
N THR A 49 -13.10 -13.14 7.14
CA THR A 49 -13.76 -13.16 8.46
C THR A 49 -12.73 -13.19 9.58
N ASP A 50 -13.14 -12.89 10.81
CA ASP A 50 -12.23 -12.90 11.98
C ASP A 50 -11.57 -14.27 12.19
N ASP A 51 -12.34 -15.36 12.05
CA ASP A 51 -11.83 -16.73 12.17
C ASP A 51 -10.84 -17.07 11.05
N GLN A 52 -11.15 -16.67 9.81
CA GLN A 52 -10.25 -16.84 8.67
C GLN A 52 -8.96 -16.05 8.84
N ALA A 53 -9.03 -14.82 9.35
CA ALA A 53 -7.86 -13.99 9.60
C ALA A 53 -6.98 -14.57 10.72
N ILE A 54 -7.57 -15.16 11.76
CA ILE A 54 -6.83 -15.86 12.81
C ILE A 54 -6.16 -17.11 12.26
N ALA A 55 -6.87 -17.92 11.46
CA ALA A 55 -6.32 -19.11 10.82
C ALA A 55 -5.17 -18.75 9.87
N TYR A 56 -5.35 -17.70 9.06
CA TYR A 56 -4.30 -17.15 8.19
C TYR A 56 -3.05 -16.78 8.97
N ARG A 57 -3.22 -15.98 10.04
CA ARG A 57 -2.11 -15.60 10.92
C ARG A 57 -1.37 -16.81 11.46
N GLN A 58 -2.08 -17.85 11.90
CA GLN A 58 -1.46 -19.07 12.44
C GLN A 58 -0.66 -19.80 11.38
N ALA A 59 -1.23 -19.97 10.17
CA ALA A 59 -0.56 -20.62 9.05
C ALA A 59 0.73 -19.88 8.66
N VAL A 60 0.62 -18.57 8.43
CA VAL A 60 1.75 -17.69 8.06
C VAL A 60 2.82 -17.64 9.15
N THR A 61 2.43 -17.65 10.43
CA THR A 61 3.40 -17.68 11.55
C THR A 61 4.11 -19.02 11.64
N ALA A 62 3.43 -20.12 11.33
CA ALA A 62 4.03 -21.45 11.30
C ALA A 62 5.04 -21.59 10.14
N GLU A 63 4.72 -21.01 8.98
CA GLU A 63 5.59 -21.01 7.81
C GLU A 63 6.80 -20.07 7.98
N TRP A 64 6.57 -18.87 8.49
CA TRP A 64 7.63 -17.86 8.69
C TRP A 64 7.62 -17.29 10.12
N PRO A 65 8.31 -17.96 11.07
CA PRO A 65 8.32 -17.56 12.49
C PRO A 65 8.85 -16.14 12.77
N ASN A 66 9.66 -15.58 11.87
CA ASN A 66 10.22 -14.22 11.99
C ASN A 66 9.25 -13.12 11.51
N LEU A 67 8.24 -13.48 10.70
CA LEU A 67 7.35 -12.52 10.07
C LEU A 67 6.51 -11.71 11.08
N PRO A 68 5.93 -12.30 12.16
CA PRO A 68 5.18 -11.52 13.15
C PRO A 68 6.00 -10.38 13.78
N GLN A 69 7.29 -10.61 14.01
CA GLN A 69 8.17 -9.62 14.61
C GLN A 69 8.48 -8.48 13.63
N ARG A 70 8.74 -8.81 12.37
CA ARG A 70 8.94 -7.82 11.29
C ARG A 70 7.67 -7.01 11.07
N ALA A 71 6.52 -7.68 10.97
CA ALA A 71 5.22 -7.03 10.80
C ALA A 71 4.85 -6.13 11.98
N GLY A 72 5.20 -6.52 13.22
CA GLY A 72 5.02 -5.67 14.39
C GLY A 72 5.83 -4.37 14.31
N LYS A 73 7.09 -4.44 13.83
CA LYS A 73 7.93 -3.25 13.61
C LYS A 73 7.38 -2.37 12.49
N ALA A 74 7.01 -2.97 11.36
CA ALA A 74 6.42 -2.27 10.23
C ALA A 74 5.11 -1.57 10.62
N TYR A 75 4.28 -2.22 11.44
CA TYR A 75 3.03 -1.63 11.95
C TYR A 75 3.31 -0.43 12.88
N ALA A 76 4.30 -0.54 13.76
CA ALA A 76 4.70 0.58 14.60
C ALA A 76 5.19 1.77 13.74
N GLN A 77 5.93 1.51 12.66
CA GLN A 77 6.34 2.55 11.74
C GLN A 77 5.16 3.17 11.00
N PHE A 78 4.20 2.36 10.55
CA PHE A 78 2.96 2.83 9.93
C PHE A 78 2.18 3.78 10.84
N THR A 79 1.98 3.42 12.12
CA THR A 79 1.27 4.30 13.06
C THR A 79 1.96 5.65 13.26
N ARG A 80 3.30 5.69 13.25
CA ARG A 80 4.08 6.94 13.32
C ARG A 80 3.86 7.80 12.09
N VAL A 81 3.89 7.19 10.90
CA VAL A 81 3.63 7.89 9.62
C VAL A 81 2.23 8.49 9.60
N ILE A 82 1.21 7.72 9.99
CA ILE A 82 -0.17 8.22 10.05
C ILE A 82 -0.28 9.39 11.03
N ALA A 83 0.27 9.26 12.24
CA ALA A 83 0.26 10.34 13.22
C ALA A 83 0.94 11.62 12.70
N GLN A 84 2.05 11.49 11.95
CA GLN A 84 2.72 12.62 11.32
C GLN A 84 1.87 13.27 10.22
N LEU A 85 1.21 12.47 9.38
CA LEU A 85 0.33 12.97 8.33
C LEU A 85 -0.93 13.66 8.89
N GLU A 86 -1.46 13.18 10.01
CA GLU A 86 -2.58 13.81 10.71
C GLU A 86 -2.18 15.10 11.44
N ALA A 87 -0.94 15.17 11.93
CA ALA A 87 -0.40 16.35 12.61
C ALA A 87 0.07 17.45 11.64
N GLU A 88 0.40 17.13 10.39
CA GLU A 88 0.80 18.13 9.40
C GLU A 88 -0.44 18.98 9.03
N PRO A 89 -0.44 20.30 9.33
CA PRO A 89 -1.58 21.14 9.00
C PRO A 89 -1.81 21.10 7.48
N PRO A 90 -3.08 21.16 7.02
CA PRO A 90 -3.38 21.14 5.60
C PRO A 90 -2.58 22.26 4.96
N ARG A 91 -1.66 21.90 4.04
CA ARG A 91 -0.91 22.89 3.28
C ARG A 91 -1.94 23.77 2.60
N LEU A 92 -2.11 25.00 3.11
CA LEU A 92 -2.95 25.99 2.49
C LEU A 92 -2.52 26.04 1.04
N LYS A 93 -3.43 25.68 0.13
CA LYS A 93 -3.23 25.86 -1.32
C LYS A 93 -3.08 27.36 -1.52
N THR A 94 -1.87 27.87 -1.34
CA THR A 94 -1.55 29.26 -1.62
C THR A 94 -1.79 29.42 -3.10
N SER A 95 -2.88 30.10 -3.43
CA SER A 95 -3.15 30.60 -4.78
C SER A 95 -1.84 31.19 -5.32
N PRO A 96 -1.40 30.83 -6.54
CA PRO A 96 -0.10 31.26 -7.02
C PRO A 96 -0.10 32.78 -7.20
N LYS A 97 0.38 33.50 -6.19
CA LYS A 97 0.74 34.91 -6.34
C LYS A 97 2.02 34.93 -7.16
N SER A 98 1.82 35.18 -8.44
CA SER A 98 2.84 35.54 -9.42
C SER A 98 3.96 36.38 -8.80
N LYS A 99 5.20 35.86 -8.89
CA LYS A 99 6.38 36.60 -9.34
C LYS A 99 7.52 35.61 -9.58
N HIS A 100 8.08 35.68 -10.78
CA HIS A 100 9.23 34.93 -11.28
C HIS A 100 10.24 34.49 -10.21
N ARG A 101 10.14 33.22 -9.81
CA ARG A 101 11.28 32.40 -9.39
C ARG A 101 11.02 31.03 -9.99
N ARG A 102 11.86 30.59 -10.92
CA ARG A 102 11.86 29.21 -11.42
C ARG A 102 12.31 28.30 -10.28
N THR A 103 11.44 28.08 -9.29
CA THR A 103 11.64 26.99 -8.34
C THR A 103 11.61 25.71 -9.15
N PRO A 104 12.67 24.88 -9.10
CA PRO A 104 12.67 23.61 -9.81
C PRO A 104 11.48 22.80 -9.30
N TYR A 105 10.63 22.35 -10.23
CA TYR A 105 9.52 21.47 -9.92
C TYR A 105 10.11 20.14 -9.45
N ILE A 106 10.01 19.86 -8.14
CA ILE A 106 10.51 18.61 -7.56
C ILE A 106 9.40 17.57 -7.69
N VAL A 107 9.54 16.69 -8.68
CA VAL A 107 8.73 15.46 -8.77
C VAL A 107 9.20 14.52 -7.67
N ARG A 108 8.27 14.09 -6.81
CA ARG A 108 8.51 13.01 -5.83
C ARG A 108 7.80 11.76 -6.32
N VAL A 109 8.55 10.67 -6.43
CA VAL A 109 8.03 9.35 -6.77
C VAL A 109 7.97 8.54 -5.47
N GLU A 110 6.81 8.00 -5.16
CA GLU A 110 6.61 7.12 -4.00
C GLU A 110 6.14 5.75 -4.50
N ALA A 111 6.73 4.69 -3.96
CA ALA A 111 6.38 3.32 -4.34
C ALA A 111 5.21 2.82 -3.48
N LEU A 112 4.28 2.12 -4.11
CA LEU A 112 3.14 1.50 -3.44
C LEU A 112 3.07 0.02 -3.84
N ALA A 113 3.23 -0.88 -2.87
CA ALA A 113 3.07 -2.31 -3.07
C ALA A 113 1.59 -2.62 -3.31
N ARG A 114 1.29 -3.29 -4.43
CA ARG A 114 -0.04 -3.87 -4.70
C ARG A 114 0.15 -5.37 -4.85
N PRO A 115 -0.04 -6.17 -3.80
CA PRO A 115 0.17 -7.62 -3.86
C PRO A 115 -0.87 -8.29 -4.76
N ASP A 116 -2.10 -7.76 -4.78
CA ASP A 116 -3.16 -8.24 -5.66
C ASP A 116 -2.97 -7.72 -7.08
N VAL A 117 -3.00 -8.63 -8.06
CA VAL A 117 -2.96 -8.29 -9.48
C VAL A 117 -4.23 -7.51 -9.84
N ASP A 118 -4.04 -6.28 -10.30
CA ASP A 118 -5.11 -5.44 -10.85
C ASP A 118 -5.51 -5.98 -12.23
N PHE A 119 -6.42 -6.97 -12.25
CA PHE A 119 -6.85 -7.66 -13.47
C PHE A 119 -7.46 -6.70 -14.50
N ASP A 120 -8.11 -5.62 -14.05
CA ASP A 120 -8.65 -4.59 -14.94
C ASP A 120 -7.53 -3.85 -15.68
N LYS A 121 -6.48 -3.45 -14.97
CA LYS A 121 -5.31 -2.84 -15.62
C LYS A 121 -4.57 -3.83 -16.51
N LEU A 122 -4.45 -5.08 -16.10
CA LEU A 122 -3.84 -6.12 -16.91
C LEU A 122 -4.62 -6.30 -18.23
N ALA A 123 -5.96 -6.40 -18.17
CA ALA A 123 -6.81 -6.49 -19.34
C ALA A 123 -6.65 -5.28 -20.27
N ARG A 124 -6.62 -4.06 -19.72
CA ARG A 124 -6.38 -2.83 -20.49
C ARG A 124 -5.01 -2.83 -21.16
N ALA A 125 -3.96 -3.26 -20.46
CA ALA A 125 -2.61 -3.35 -21.02
C ALA A 125 -2.53 -4.37 -22.16
N LEU A 126 -3.16 -5.55 -22.00
CA LEU A 126 -3.23 -6.57 -23.05
C LEU A 126 -4.00 -6.09 -24.29
N LEU A 127 -5.11 -5.38 -24.10
CA LEU A 127 -5.87 -4.79 -25.21
C LEU A 127 -5.09 -3.68 -25.93
N ALA A 128 -4.37 -2.84 -25.20
CA ALA A 128 -3.51 -1.80 -25.78
C ALA A 128 -2.39 -2.43 -26.63
N PHE A 129 -1.74 -3.46 -26.09
CA PHE A 129 -0.69 -4.21 -26.79
C PHE A 129 -1.21 -4.89 -28.06
N ALA A 130 -2.39 -5.51 -28.01
CA ALA A 130 -3.01 -6.13 -29.18
C ALA A 130 -3.31 -5.11 -30.29
N LYS A 131 -3.82 -3.92 -29.92
CA LYS A 131 -4.07 -2.82 -30.88
C LYS A 131 -2.77 -2.34 -31.53
N GLU A 132 -1.72 -2.13 -30.73
CA GLU A 132 -0.42 -1.69 -31.24
C GLU A 132 0.18 -2.71 -32.21
N LYS A 133 0.03 -4.02 -31.93
CA LYS A 133 0.48 -5.08 -32.83
C LYS A 133 -0.24 -5.04 -34.19
N VAL A 134 -1.56 -4.89 -34.19
CA VAL A 134 -2.37 -4.80 -35.42
C VAL A 134 -2.01 -3.54 -36.23
N ASP A 135 -1.86 -2.40 -35.55
CA ASP A 135 -1.48 -1.15 -36.21
C ASP A 135 -0.07 -1.23 -36.82
N ARG A 136 0.85 -1.96 -36.18
CA ARG A 136 2.20 -2.19 -36.71
C ARG A 136 2.22 -3.10 -37.93
N GLU A 137 1.40 -4.16 -37.93
CA GLU A 137 1.27 -5.06 -39.10
C GLU A 137 0.66 -4.34 -40.31
N ARG A 138 -0.32 -3.45 -40.09
CA ARG A 138 -0.93 -2.62 -41.14
C ARG A 138 -0.01 -1.56 -41.72
N ARG A 139 1.01 -1.10 -41.00
CA ARG A 139 2.01 -0.14 -41.50
C ARG A 139 3.12 -0.80 -42.33
N ASN A 140 3.31 -2.11 -42.17
CA ASN A 140 4.34 -2.89 -42.84
C ASN A 140 3.79 -3.69 -44.05
N SER A 141 2.50 -3.60 -44.33
CA SER A 141 1.83 -4.10 -45.54
C SER A 141 1.51 -2.94 -46.48
#